data_AF-A0A539DNX7-F1
#
_entry.id   AF-A0A539DNX7-F1
#
_cell.length_a   1.000
_cell.length_b   1.000
_cell.length_c   1.000
_cell.angle_alpha   90.00
_cell.angle_beta   90.00
_cell.angle_gamma   90.00
#
_symmetry.space_group_name_H-M   'P 1'
#
loop_
_entity.id
_entity.type
_entity.pdbx_description
1 polymer ?
#
loop_
_entity_poly.entity_id
_entity_poly.type
_entity_poly.pdbx_seq_one_letter_code
_entity_poly.pdbx_strand_id
1 'polypeptide(L)' 'MYTLCWSSKGGSGTTVVACGIALVSARFEPTILVDLGGDVAAALGAPAPTGPGVAEWLASPRA' A
#
# COMPACT_ATOMS: atom_id res chain seq x y z
N MET A 1 -1.66 0.71 14.93
CA MET A 1 -2.30 -0.58 14.57
C MET A 1 -1.77 -0.99 13.20
N TYR A 2 -1.60 -2.29 12.92
CA TYR A 2 -1.24 -2.79 11.59
C TYR A 2 -2.37 -3.62 11.01
N THR A 3 -2.70 -3.39 9.75
CA THR A 3 -3.74 -4.12 9.01
C THR A 3 -3.12 -4.65 7.72
N LEU A 4 -3.20 -5.97 7.50
CA LEU A 4 -2.73 -6.61 6.28
C LEU A 4 -3.93 -7.09 5.46
N CYS A 5 -4.11 -6.52 4.27
CA CYS A 5 -5.11 -6.97 3.31
C CYS A 5 -4.47 -7.96 2.33
N TRP A 6 -4.85 -9.24 2.40
CA TRP A 6 -4.30 -10.28 1.53
C TRP A 6 -5.40 -11.27 1.08
N SER A 7 -5.13 -11.98 -0.01
CA SER A 7 -5.98 -13.05 -0.54
C SER A 7 -5.12 -14.09 -1.24
N SER A 8 -5.61 -15.33 -1.33
CA SER A 8 -4.95 -16.41 -2.07
C SER A 8 -5.14 -16.31 -3.59
N LYS A 9 -6.04 -15.44 -4.07
CA LYS A 9 -6.27 -15.17 -5.49
C LYS A 9 -6.14 -13.69 -5.81
N GLY A 10 -5.68 -13.41 -7.03
CA GLY A 10 -5.76 -12.07 -7.62
C GLY A 10 -7.21 -11.64 -7.85
N GLY A 11 -7.45 -10.33 -7.89
CA GLY A 11 -8.77 -9.76 -8.18
C GLY A 11 -9.79 -9.84 -7.04
N SER A 12 -9.40 -10.23 -5.83
CA SER A 12 -10.28 -10.28 -4.65
C SER A 12 -10.62 -8.89 -4.05
N GLY A 13 -10.10 -7.81 -4.63
CA GLY A 13 -10.32 -6.44 -4.16
C GLY A 13 -9.44 -5.99 -2.99
N THR A 14 -8.37 -6.73 -2.65
CA THR A 14 -7.47 -6.40 -1.53
C THR A 14 -6.90 -4.99 -1.61
N THR A 15 -6.48 -4.55 -2.78
CA THR A 15 -5.95 -3.20 -3.03
C THR A 15 -7.00 -2.12 -2.75
N VAL A 16 -8.22 -2.29 -3.27
CA VAL A 16 -9.33 -1.34 -3.05
C VAL A 16 -9.68 -1.24 -1.57
N VAL A 17 -9.76 -2.38 -0.87
CA VAL A 17 -10.04 -2.43 0.56
C VAL A 17 -8.93 -1.76 1.36
N ALA A 18 -7.65 -2.05 1.05
CA ALA A 18 -6.51 -1.42 1.71
C ALA A 18 -6.51 0.11 1.53
N CYS A 19 -6.73 0.59 0.31
CA CYS A 19 -6.86 2.03 0.02
C CYS A 19 -8.00 2.67 0.81
N GLY A 20 -9.18 2.03 0.86
CA GLY A 20 -10.34 2.53 1.60
C GLY A 20 -10.07 2.63 3.11
N ILE A 21 -9.49 1.59 3.71
CA ILE A 21 -9.10 1.59 5.13
C ILE A 21 -8.09 2.70 5.40
N ALA A 22 -7.06 2.84 4.56
CA ALA A 22 -6.03 3.86 4.73
C ALA A 22 -6.62 5.28 4.66
N LEU A 23 -7.49 5.56 3.68
CA LEU A 23 -8.13 6.87 3.52
C LEU A 23 -9.08 7.21 4.68
N VAL A 24 -9.75 6.22 5.27
CA VAL A 24 -10.61 6.43 6.44
C VAL A 24 -9.75 6.64 7.70
N SER A 25 -8.73 5.81 7.93
CA SER A 25 -7.81 5.92 9.07
C SER A 25 -7.06 7.27 9.05
N ALA A 26 -6.62 7.73 7.88
CA ALA A 26 -5.90 8.99 7.70
C ALA A 26 -6.70 10.24 8.10
N ARG A 27 -8.03 10.12 8.29
CA ARG A 27 -8.87 11.21 8.80
C ARG A 27 -8.72 11.43 10.31
N PHE A 28 -8.20 10.45 11.02
CA PHE A 28 -8.15 10.44 12.49
C PHE A 28 -6.72 10.35 13.04
N GLU A 29 -5.79 9.74 12.29
CA GLU A 29 -4.41 9.52 12.72
C GLU A 29 -3.44 9.53 11.53
N PRO A 30 -2.13 9.77 11.75
CA PRO A 30 -1.13 9.58 10.70
C PRO A 30 -1.10 8.12 10.23
N THR A 31 -1.40 7.89 8.95
CA THR A 31 -1.52 6.55 8.36
C THR A 31 -0.52 6.37 7.22
N ILE A 32 0.13 5.20 7.19
CA ILE A 32 1.02 4.79 6.11
C ILE A 32 0.35 3.64 5.34
N LEU A 33 0.16 3.82 4.04
CA LEU A 33 -0.26 2.75 3.13
C LEU A 33 0.98 2.17 2.44
N VAL A 34 1.20 0.87 2.63
CA VAL A 34 2.31 0.13 2.02
C VAL A 34 1.76 -0.71 0.87
N ASP A 35 2.25 -0.44 -0.34
CA ASP A 35 1.89 -1.22 -1.53
C ASP A 35 2.87 -2.38 -1.72
N LEU A 36 2.34 -3.61 -1.68
CA LEU A 36 3.08 -4.84 -1.95
C LEU A 36 2.61 -5.52 -3.26
N GLY A 37 1.59 -4.99 -3.93
CA GLY A 37 1.01 -5.52 -5.18
C GLY A 37 1.36 -4.69 -6.42
N GLY A 38 1.69 -3.41 -6.25
CA GLY A 38 2.08 -2.48 -7.32
C GLY A 38 0.92 -1.70 -7.95
N ASP A 39 -0.29 -1.87 -7.45
CA ASP A 39 -1.54 -1.37 -8.03
C ASP A 39 -2.20 -0.24 -7.22
N VAL A 40 -1.60 0.19 -6.09
CA VAL A 40 -2.15 1.28 -5.25
C VAL A 40 -2.17 2.61 -5.98
N ALA A 41 -1.09 2.99 -6.67
CA ALA A 41 -1.01 4.28 -7.35
C ALA A 41 -2.13 4.45 -8.38
N ALA A 42 -2.36 3.41 -9.20
CA ALA A 42 -3.45 3.38 -10.16
C ALA A 42 -4.83 3.42 -9.47
N ALA A 43 -5.02 2.66 -8.39
CA ALA A 43 -6.27 2.63 -7.63
C ALA A 43 -6.63 3.99 -7.00
N LEU A 44 -5.63 4.78 -6.63
CA LEU A 44 -5.79 6.12 -6.07
C LEU A 44 -5.82 7.25 -7.12
N GLY A 45 -5.65 6.91 -8.40
CA GLY A 45 -5.54 7.92 -9.47
C GLY A 45 -4.27 8.79 -9.37
N ALA A 46 -3.21 8.25 -8.74
CA ALA A 46 -1.93 8.92 -8.57
C ALA A 46 -0.93 8.47 -9.66
N PRO A 47 0.08 9.30 -10.00
CA PRO A 47 1.19 8.88 -10.83
C PRO A 47 1.95 7.69 -10.21
N ALA A 48 2.49 6.82 -11.05
CA ALA A 48 3.39 5.76 -10.59
C ALA A 48 4.60 6.37 -9.87
N PRO A 49 5.00 5.83 -8.70
CA PRO A 49 6.19 6.30 -8.00
C PRO A 49 7.45 5.99 -8.81
N THR A 50 8.41 6.91 -8.79
CA THR A 50 9.67 6.81 -9.54
C THR A 50 10.90 6.53 -8.68
N GLY A 51 10.73 6.49 -7.34
CA GLY A 51 11.79 6.24 -6.37
C GLY A 51 11.89 4.78 -5.91
N PRO A 52 12.87 4.46 -5.06
CA PRO A 52 13.01 3.14 -4.45
C PRO A 52 11.74 2.74 -3.69
N GLY A 53 11.27 1.51 -3.90
CA GLY A 53 10.11 0.95 -3.24
C GLY A 53 10.47 0.12 -2.01
N VAL A 54 9.48 -0.63 -1.51
CA VAL A 54 9.62 -1.44 -0.29
C VAL A 54 10.73 -2.49 -0.44
N ALA A 55 10.86 -3.11 -1.62
CA ALA A 55 11.89 -4.12 -1.87
C ALA A 55 13.30 -3.53 -1.75
N GLU A 56 13.53 -2.36 -2.34
CA GLU A 56 14.81 -1.65 -2.26
C GLU A 56 15.10 -1.17 -0.83
N TRP A 57 14.07 -0.77 -0.09
CA TRP A 57 14.23 -0.39 1.32
C TRP A 57 14.66 -1.58 2.16
N LEU A 58 14.02 -2.75 2.00
CA LEU A 58 14.36 -3.97 2.72
C LEU A 58 15.75 -4.52 2.35
N ALA A 59 16.21 -4.28 1.12
CA ALA A 59 17.56 -4.64 0.67
C ALA A 59 18.63 -3.64 1.11
N SER A 60 18.24 -2.48 1.66
CA SER A 60 19.18 -1.46 2.12
C SER A 60 20.01 -1.99 3.30
N PRO A 61 21.33 -1.75 3.35
CA PRO A 61 22.19 -2.17 4.47
C PRO A 61 21.84 -1.55 5.83
N ARG A 62 20.88 -0.62 5.85
CA ARG A 62 20.42 0.10 7.04
C ARG A 62 18.90 -0.02 7.25
N ALA A 63 18.26 -1.00 6.63
CA ALA A 63 16.85 -1.31 6.85
C ALA A 63 16.60 -1.81 8.29
#